data_AF-A0A353P7S9-F1
#
_entry.id   AF-A0A353P7S9-F1
#
_cell.length_a   1.000
_cell.length_b   1.000
_cell.length_c   1.000
_cell.angle_alpha   90.00
_cell.angle_beta   90.00
_cell.angle_gamma   90.00
#
_symmetry.space_group_name_H-M   'P 1'
#
loop_
_entity.id
_entity.type
_entity.pdbx_description
1 polymer ?
#
loop_
_entity_poly.entity_id
_entity_poly.type
_entity_poly.pdbx_seq_one_letter_code
_entity_poly.pdbx_strand_id
1 'polypeptide(L)'
;MQQQRKNQIFNVKHNDILNVKINYEIAKDKKMDFAKFLNLCATLLGFIAILFLSKALITSAEQILRSTYHYSAMGWPSVAIISDKASQKSDTFVSVFLIIFVLGFQLGALFIKDDIPFIKSLQKGIIISIVFVIMVSIITYLISFTIKKNFEKDIKIIAARDRMELEFKSSCPLYRDVEGIAKEYFGITKNIAEDDSDFVRRFAQYINYEVPKDANFSKFKN
;
A
#
# COMPACT_ATOMS: atom_id res chain seq x y z
N MET A 1 -28.65 0.43 -74.35
CA MET A 1 -27.42 1.13 -73.88
C MET A 1 -27.59 2.03 -72.66
N GLN A 2 -28.73 2.72 -72.45
CA GLN A 2 -28.91 3.60 -71.27
C GLN A 2 -29.02 2.87 -69.91
N GLN A 3 -29.50 1.61 -69.91
CA GLN A 3 -29.69 0.81 -68.69
C GLN A 3 -28.36 0.29 -68.09
N GLN A 4 -27.38 -0.03 -68.94
CA GLN A 4 -26.04 -0.44 -68.50
C GLN A 4 -25.26 0.71 -67.85
N ARG A 5 -25.42 1.96 -68.33
CA ARG A 5 -24.82 3.14 -67.69
C ARG A 5 -25.40 3.41 -66.30
N LYS A 6 -26.71 3.21 -66.08
CA LYS A 6 -27.32 3.37 -64.76
C LYS A 6 -26.78 2.33 -63.75
N ASN A 7 -26.64 1.07 -64.15
CA ASN A 7 -26.07 0.04 -63.27
C ASN A 7 -24.58 0.26 -62.97
N GLN A 8 -23.80 0.77 -63.93
CA GLN A 8 -22.40 1.12 -63.68
C GLN A 8 -22.25 2.32 -62.74
N ILE A 9 -23.06 3.38 -62.90
CA ILE A 9 -23.03 4.56 -62.02
C ILE A 9 -23.49 4.20 -60.60
N PHE A 10 -24.47 3.29 -60.46
CA PHE A 10 -24.95 2.84 -59.16
C PHE A 10 -23.89 1.98 -58.43
N ASN A 11 -23.19 1.08 -59.14
CA ASN A 11 -22.10 0.28 -58.57
C ASN A 11 -20.90 1.13 -58.14
N VAL A 12 -20.53 2.17 -58.91
CA VAL A 12 -19.42 3.07 -58.55
C VAL A 12 -19.76 3.85 -57.29
N LYS A 13 -20.95 4.46 -57.20
CA LYS A 13 -21.38 5.18 -55.99
C LYS A 13 -21.48 4.27 -54.75
N HIS A 14 -21.91 3.02 -54.91
CA HIS A 14 -22.04 2.10 -53.78
C HIS A 14 -20.67 1.66 -53.24
N ASN A 15 -19.71 1.38 -54.13
CA ASN A 15 -18.33 1.06 -53.74
C ASN A 15 -17.61 2.24 -53.08
N ASP A 16 -17.84 3.47 -53.53
CA ASP A 16 -17.25 4.66 -52.90
C ASP A 16 -17.79 4.89 -51.49
N ILE A 17 -19.10 4.69 -51.27
CA ILE A 17 -19.72 4.81 -49.94
C ILE A 17 -19.20 3.71 -49.00
N LEU A 18 -19.05 2.47 -49.49
CA LEU A 18 -18.47 1.37 -48.73
C LEU A 18 -17.00 1.63 -48.36
N ASN A 19 -16.19 2.12 -49.29
CA ASN A 19 -14.80 2.47 -49.02
C ASN A 19 -14.66 3.62 -48.01
N VAL A 20 -15.55 4.62 -48.06
CA VAL A 20 -15.58 5.70 -47.06
C VAL A 20 -16.00 5.15 -45.68
N LYS A 21 -16.99 4.26 -45.61
CA LYS A 21 -17.41 3.62 -44.35
C LYS A 21 -16.32 2.76 -43.74
N ILE A 22 -15.67 1.93 -44.54
CA ILE A 22 -14.56 1.04 -44.11
C ILE A 22 -13.38 1.88 -43.63
N ASN A 23 -12.98 2.91 -44.39
CA ASN A 23 -11.91 3.81 -43.96
C ASN A 23 -12.27 4.61 -42.69
N TYR A 24 -13.53 4.96 -42.50
CA TYR A 24 -14.01 5.61 -41.29
C TYR A 24 -13.99 4.67 -40.08
N GLU A 25 -14.40 3.41 -40.24
CA GLU A 25 -14.30 2.39 -39.18
C GLU A 25 -12.84 2.10 -38.81
N ILE A 26 -11.95 1.96 -39.80
CA ILE A 26 -10.50 1.79 -39.57
C ILE A 26 -9.88 3.03 -38.90
N ALA A 27 -10.34 4.24 -39.23
CA ALA A 27 -9.88 5.48 -38.59
C ALA A 27 -10.47 5.68 -37.19
N LYS A 28 -11.67 5.16 -36.92
CA LYS A 28 -12.28 5.09 -35.59
C LYS A 28 -11.47 4.15 -34.69
N ASP A 29 -11.01 3.03 -35.24
CA ASP A 29 -10.17 2.04 -34.54
C ASP A 29 -8.77 2.55 -34.14
N LYS A 30 -8.31 3.65 -34.75
CA LYS A 30 -7.01 4.26 -34.44
C LYS A 30 -7.05 5.30 -33.31
N LYS A 31 -8.22 5.63 -32.77
CA LYS A 31 -8.38 6.61 -31.69
C LYS A 31 -8.61 5.93 -30.35
N MET A 32 -8.17 6.58 -29.28
CA MET A 32 -8.43 6.12 -27.92
C MET A 32 -9.54 6.97 -27.31
N ASP A 33 -10.67 6.32 -27.05
CA ASP A 33 -11.81 6.92 -26.38
C ASP A 33 -11.54 7.02 -24.89
N PHE A 34 -12.17 7.99 -24.22
CA PHE A 34 -11.89 8.25 -22.80
C PHE A 34 -12.23 7.05 -21.90
N ALA A 35 -13.32 6.33 -22.19
CA ALA A 35 -13.69 5.10 -21.47
C ALA A 35 -12.62 4.00 -21.60
N LYS A 36 -12.05 3.81 -22.79
CA LYS A 36 -10.95 2.86 -23.02
C LYS A 36 -9.69 3.24 -22.25
N PHE A 37 -9.39 4.54 -22.15
CA PHE A 37 -8.29 5.05 -21.33
C PHE A 37 -8.48 4.73 -19.85
N LEU A 38 -9.65 5.05 -19.29
CA LEU A 38 -9.93 4.76 -17.88
C LEU A 38 -9.89 3.27 -17.59
N ASN A 39 -10.42 2.42 -18.47
CA ASN A 39 -10.37 0.97 -18.33
C ASN A 39 -8.93 0.41 -18.39
N LEU A 40 -8.08 0.96 -19.26
CA LEU A 40 -6.67 0.56 -19.31
C LEU A 40 -5.93 0.94 -18.02
N CYS A 41 -6.13 2.17 -17.53
CA CYS A 41 -5.58 2.60 -16.24
C CYS A 41 -6.09 1.74 -15.09
N ALA A 42 -7.39 1.43 -15.05
CA ALA A 42 -8.00 0.57 -14.05
C ALA A 42 -7.39 -0.83 -14.06
N THR A 43 -7.19 -1.41 -15.24
CA THR A 43 -6.59 -2.75 -15.38
C THR A 43 -5.16 -2.79 -14.84
N LEU A 44 -4.35 -1.81 -15.24
CA LEU A 44 -2.95 -1.73 -14.83
C LEU A 44 -2.81 -1.46 -13.32
N LEU A 45 -3.59 -0.53 -12.77
CA LEU A 45 -3.61 -0.26 -11.32
C LEU A 45 -4.17 -1.44 -10.52
N GLY A 46 -5.18 -2.14 -11.06
CA GLY A 46 -5.75 -3.34 -10.45
C GLY A 46 -4.72 -4.45 -10.33
N PHE A 47 -3.90 -4.65 -11.37
CA PHE A 47 -2.79 -5.58 -11.31
C PHE A 47 -1.79 -5.22 -10.20
N ILE A 48 -1.41 -3.94 -10.09
CA ILE A 48 -0.50 -3.48 -9.02
C ILE A 48 -1.13 -3.69 -7.64
N ALA A 49 -2.42 -3.38 -7.47
CA ALA A 49 -3.12 -3.59 -6.21
C ALA A 49 -3.11 -5.07 -5.78
N ILE A 50 -3.32 -5.99 -6.72
CA ILE A 50 -3.25 -7.43 -6.48
C ILE A 50 -1.85 -7.86 -6.04
N LEU A 51 -0.78 -7.30 -6.62
CA LEU A 51 0.58 -7.61 -6.19
C LEU A 51 0.84 -7.21 -4.73
N PHE A 52 0.45 -6.00 -4.33
CA PHE A 52 0.58 -5.55 -2.94
C PHE A 52 -0.26 -6.42 -1.99
N LEU A 53 -1.49 -6.78 -2.39
CA LEU A 53 -2.36 -7.60 -1.56
C LEU A 53 -1.80 -9.02 -1.41
N SER A 54 -1.28 -9.59 -2.50
CA SER A 54 -0.65 -10.91 -2.49
C SER A 54 0.58 -10.93 -1.59
N LYS A 55 1.42 -9.89 -1.67
CA LYS A 55 2.57 -9.72 -0.76
C LYS A 55 2.12 -9.68 0.70
N ALA A 56 1.08 -8.90 1.02
CA ALA A 56 0.55 -8.82 2.38
C ALA A 56 0.01 -10.17 2.90
N LEU A 57 -0.67 -10.95 2.04
CA LEU A 57 -1.17 -12.28 2.38
C LEU A 57 -0.02 -13.28 2.61
N ILE A 58 1.01 -13.25 1.76
CA ILE A 58 2.20 -14.10 1.93
C ILE A 58 2.91 -13.78 3.25
N THR A 59 3.15 -12.50 3.55
CA THR A 59 3.74 -12.08 4.84
C THR A 59 2.88 -12.54 6.01
N SER A 60 1.54 -12.53 5.88
CA SER A 60 0.65 -13.09 6.90
C SER A 60 0.87 -14.58 7.13
N ALA A 61 0.95 -15.36 6.06
CA ALA A 61 1.13 -16.81 6.12
C ALA A 61 2.51 -17.16 6.69
N GLU A 62 3.55 -16.45 6.25
CA GLU A 62 4.90 -16.59 6.80
C GLU A 62 4.92 -16.31 8.31
N GLN A 63 4.22 -15.29 8.79
CA GLN A 63 4.14 -14.99 10.23
C GLN A 63 3.49 -16.12 11.04
N ILE A 64 2.45 -16.76 10.51
CA ILE A 64 1.81 -17.92 11.16
C ILE A 64 2.79 -19.09 11.23
N LEU A 65 3.54 -19.35 10.16
CA LEU A 65 4.54 -20.41 10.12
C LEU A 65 5.75 -20.12 11.03
N ARG A 66 6.07 -18.84 11.22
CA ARG A 66 7.23 -18.34 11.98
C ARG A 66 6.92 -17.99 13.43
N SER A 67 5.66 -18.08 13.88
CA SER A 67 5.24 -17.64 15.21
C SER A 67 5.93 -18.40 16.36
N THR A 68 6.65 -19.47 16.07
CA THR A 68 7.43 -20.28 17.01
C THR A 68 8.88 -19.81 17.23
N TYR A 69 9.46 -18.94 16.38
CA TYR A 69 10.93 -18.72 16.39
C TYR A 69 11.43 -17.26 16.45
N HIS A 70 10.55 -16.26 16.36
CA HIS A 70 10.98 -14.86 16.16
C HIS A 70 10.78 -13.92 17.36
N TYR A 71 10.57 -14.47 18.56
CA TYR A 71 10.66 -13.69 19.80
C TYR A 71 12.13 -13.43 20.14
N SER A 72 12.41 -12.28 20.74
CA SER A 72 13.71 -12.00 21.36
C SER A 72 14.06 -13.10 22.37
N ALA A 73 15.34 -13.20 22.73
CA ALA A 73 15.80 -14.11 23.77
C ALA A 73 15.07 -13.92 25.12
N MET A 74 14.44 -12.76 25.31
CA MET A 74 13.70 -12.39 26.51
C MET A 74 12.16 -12.43 26.32
N GLY A 75 11.68 -12.98 25.21
CA GLY A 75 10.26 -13.32 25.01
C GLY A 75 9.36 -12.22 24.45
N TRP A 76 9.87 -11.01 24.17
CA TRP A 76 9.12 -9.97 23.43
C TRP A 76 9.31 -10.06 21.90
N PRO A 77 8.41 -9.52 21.07
CA PRO A 77 8.52 -9.59 19.61
C PRO A 77 9.83 -8.99 19.10
N SER A 78 10.55 -9.66 18.19
CA SER A 78 11.74 -9.04 17.58
C SER A 78 11.37 -7.88 16.64
N VAL A 79 12.34 -6.99 16.37
CA VAL A 79 12.18 -5.90 15.38
C VAL A 79 11.78 -6.42 14.00
N ALA A 80 12.20 -7.65 13.63
CA ALA A 80 11.80 -8.29 12.39
C ALA A 80 10.28 -8.54 12.35
N ILE A 81 9.69 -9.13 13.39
CA ILE A 81 8.22 -9.31 13.49
C ILE A 81 7.51 -7.97 13.35
N ILE A 82 8.02 -6.93 14.02
CA ILE A 82 7.40 -5.61 13.99
C ILE A 82 7.45 -5.02 12.58
N SER A 83 8.60 -5.08 11.90
CA SER A 83 8.75 -4.64 10.50
C SER A 83 7.84 -5.43 9.56
N ASP A 84 7.71 -6.73 9.74
CA ASP A 84 6.88 -7.58 8.89
C ASP A 84 5.39 -7.27 9.09
N LYS A 85 4.94 -7.11 10.34
CA LYS A 85 3.56 -6.68 10.65
C LYS A 85 3.26 -5.29 10.11
N ALA A 86 4.19 -4.36 10.23
CA ALA A 86 4.03 -3.02 9.68
C ALA A 86 4.00 -3.03 8.15
N SER A 87 4.87 -3.81 7.50
CA SER A 87 4.85 -3.99 6.03
C SER A 87 3.52 -4.58 5.58
N GLN A 88 3.05 -5.63 6.23
CA GLN A 88 1.77 -6.26 5.93
C GLN A 88 0.61 -5.26 6.01
N LYS A 89 0.53 -4.48 7.10
CA LYS A 89 -0.52 -3.46 7.29
C LYS A 89 -0.44 -2.37 6.23
N SER A 90 0.77 -1.89 5.93
CA SER A 90 0.99 -0.87 4.90
C SER A 90 0.60 -1.37 3.51
N ASP A 91 1.07 -2.55 3.13
CA ASP A 91 0.78 -3.15 1.82
C ASP A 91 -0.72 -3.44 1.66
N THR A 92 -1.41 -3.87 2.74
CA THR A 92 -2.87 -4.05 2.74
C THR A 92 -3.60 -2.73 2.55
N PHE A 93 -3.24 -1.69 3.31
CA PHE A 93 -3.87 -0.37 3.21
C PHE A 93 -3.72 0.22 1.81
N VAL A 94 -2.51 0.15 1.25
CA VAL A 94 -2.20 0.60 -0.11
C VAL A 94 -3.00 -0.17 -1.15
N SER A 95 -3.12 -1.49 -1.00
CA SER A 95 -3.90 -2.32 -1.92
C SER A 95 -5.37 -1.92 -1.93
N VAL A 96 -5.97 -1.78 -0.76
CA VAL A 96 -7.38 -1.36 -0.62
C VAL A 96 -7.58 0.02 -1.23
N PHE A 97 -6.66 0.95 -0.98
CA PHE A 97 -6.71 2.28 -1.57
C PHE A 97 -6.65 2.25 -3.10
N LEU A 98 -5.73 1.46 -3.68
CA LEU A 98 -5.66 1.29 -5.13
C LEU A 98 -6.91 0.62 -5.70
N ILE A 99 -7.48 -0.37 -5.02
CA ILE A 99 -8.75 -1.01 -5.44
C ILE A 99 -9.87 0.03 -5.51
N ILE A 100 -9.98 0.94 -4.53
CA ILE A 100 -10.97 2.02 -4.56
C ILE A 100 -10.77 2.92 -5.80
N PHE A 101 -9.52 3.26 -6.15
CA PHE A 101 -9.23 4.01 -7.37
C PHE A 101 -9.61 3.25 -8.65
N VAL A 102 -9.32 1.96 -8.71
CA VAL A 102 -9.68 1.08 -9.84
C VAL A 102 -11.20 1.05 -10.03
N LEU A 103 -11.95 0.87 -8.95
CA LEU A 103 -13.41 0.92 -8.97
C LEU A 103 -13.91 2.29 -9.41
N GLY A 104 -13.31 3.38 -8.93
CA GLY A 104 -13.61 4.74 -9.35
C GLY A 104 -13.41 4.95 -10.86
N PHE A 105 -12.30 4.44 -11.42
CA PHE A 105 -12.04 4.51 -12.87
C PHE A 105 -13.04 3.67 -13.68
N GLN A 106 -13.39 2.48 -13.22
CA GLN A 106 -14.39 1.63 -13.88
C GLN A 106 -15.78 2.26 -13.85
N LEU A 107 -16.20 2.80 -12.70
CA LEU A 107 -17.46 3.54 -12.58
C LEU A 107 -17.46 4.77 -13.49
N GLY A 108 -16.37 5.53 -13.50
CA GLY A 108 -16.21 6.67 -14.41
C GLY A 108 -16.39 6.25 -15.87
N ALA A 109 -15.73 5.17 -16.29
CA ALA A 109 -15.85 4.64 -17.64
C ALA A 109 -17.30 4.26 -18.00
N LEU A 110 -18.08 3.71 -17.06
CA LEU A 110 -19.50 3.37 -17.27
C LEU A 110 -20.40 4.59 -17.48
N PHE A 111 -20.10 5.73 -16.85
CA PHE A 111 -20.90 6.95 -17.00
C PHE A 111 -20.50 7.82 -18.20
N ILE A 112 -19.37 7.52 -18.83
CA ILE A 112 -18.87 8.26 -19.99
C ILE A 112 -19.46 7.64 -21.26
N LYS A 113 -20.07 8.47 -22.11
CA LYS A 113 -20.54 8.03 -23.43
C LYS A 113 -19.36 7.49 -24.27
N ASP A 114 -19.55 6.34 -24.90
CA ASP A 114 -18.51 5.54 -25.59
C ASP A 114 -17.83 6.20 -26.81
N ASP A 115 -18.12 7.45 -27.13
CA ASP A 115 -17.57 8.14 -28.30
C ASP A 115 -16.95 9.51 -27.94
N ILE A 116 -16.55 9.74 -26.69
CA ILE A 116 -15.78 10.96 -26.34
C ILE A 116 -14.31 10.74 -26.75
N PRO A 117 -13.84 11.38 -27.85
CA PRO A 117 -12.47 11.19 -28.31
C PRO A 117 -11.51 11.86 -27.32
N PHE A 118 -10.63 11.06 -26.70
CA PHE A 118 -9.64 11.58 -25.76
C PHE A 118 -8.30 11.80 -26.46
N ILE A 119 -7.77 10.77 -27.12
CA ILE A 119 -6.47 10.84 -27.79
C ILE A 119 -6.62 10.39 -29.23
N LYS A 120 -6.13 11.24 -30.15
CA LYS A 120 -6.23 11.02 -31.62
C LYS A 120 -5.50 9.76 -32.12
N SER A 121 -4.63 9.17 -31.31
CA SER A 121 -3.82 8.00 -31.62
C SER A 121 -3.85 7.02 -30.46
N LEU A 122 -4.26 5.79 -30.74
CA LEU A 122 -4.28 4.68 -29.78
C LEU A 122 -2.91 4.46 -29.12
N GLN A 123 -1.85 4.46 -29.92
CA GLN A 123 -0.47 4.28 -29.44
C GLN A 123 -0.07 5.35 -28.42
N LYS A 124 -0.37 6.63 -28.71
CA LYS A 124 -0.09 7.72 -27.77
C LYS A 124 -0.90 7.58 -26.48
N GLY A 125 -2.14 7.13 -26.57
CA GLY A 125 -2.98 6.90 -25.39
C GLY A 125 -2.49 5.77 -24.50
N ILE A 126 -2.00 4.67 -25.08
CA ILE A 126 -1.35 3.58 -24.33
C ILE A 126 -0.12 4.10 -23.59
N ILE A 127 0.76 4.85 -24.28
CA ILE A 127 1.98 5.42 -23.67
C ILE A 127 1.61 6.34 -22.50
N ILE A 128 0.64 7.25 -22.68
CA ILE A 128 0.20 8.16 -21.63
C ILE A 128 -0.39 7.38 -20.44
N SER A 129 -1.15 6.32 -20.69
CA SER A 129 -1.70 5.45 -19.63
C SER A 129 -0.59 4.78 -18.82
N ILE A 130 0.43 4.25 -19.50
CA ILE A 130 1.59 3.62 -18.84
C ILE A 130 2.35 4.65 -18.00
N VAL A 131 2.66 5.82 -18.55
CA VAL A 131 3.37 6.89 -17.82
C VAL A 131 2.56 7.33 -16.59
N PHE A 132 1.24 7.50 -16.74
CA PHE A 132 0.35 7.82 -15.62
C PHE A 132 0.40 6.75 -14.53
N VAL A 133 0.30 5.48 -14.89
CA VAL A 133 0.36 4.36 -13.95
C VAL A 133 1.70 4.31 -13.24
N ILE A 134 2.82 4.52 -13.95
CA ILE A 134 4.15 4.57 -13.34
C ILE A 134 4.23 5.70 -12.30
N MET A 135 3.74 6.90 -12.62
CA MET A 135 3.74 8.01 -11.66
C MET A 135 2.89 7.69 -10.42
N VAL A 136 1.68 7.17 -10.61
CA VAL A 136 0.81 6.77 -9.48
C VAL A 136 1.48 5.68 -8.65
N SER A 137 2.16 4.73 -9.28
CA SER A 137 2.89 3.65 -8.58
C SER A 137 4.02 4.17 -7.71
N ILE A 138 4.80 5.14 -8.22
CA ILE A 138 5.89 5.78 -7.46
C ILE A 138 5.32 6.51 -6.24
N ILE A 139 4.26 7.32 -6.42
CA ILE A 139 3.61 8.03 -5.32
C ILE A 139 3.09 7.04 -4.28
N THR A 140 2.44 5.97 -4.74
CA THR A 140 1.87 4.93 -3.88
C THR A 140 2.96 4.20 -3.09
N TYR A 141 4.11 3.92 -3.71
CA TYR A 141 5.26 3.34 -3.03
C TYR A 141 5.81 4.25 -1.92
N LEU A 142 5.93 5.55 -2.19
CA LEU A 142 6.37 6.54 -1.19
C LEU A 142 5.39 6.64 0.00
N ILE A 143 4.09 6.61 -0.29
CA ILE A 143 3.05 6.56 0.74
C ILE A 143 3.18 5.27 1.56
N SER A 144 3.35 4.12 0.92
CA SER A 144 3.56 2.84 1.62
C SER A 144 4.77 2.90 2.55
N PHE A 145 5.89 3.45 2.10
CA PHE A 145 7.09 3.57 2.93
C PHE A 145 6.84 4.43 4.17
N THR A 146 6.11 5.53 4.03
CA THR A 146 5.77 6.43 5.13
C THR A 146 4.79 5.78 6.12
N ILE A 147 3.74 5.13 5.61
CA ILE A 147 2.75 4.43 6.42
C ILE A 147 3.39 3.27 7.18
N LYS A 148 4.26 2.50 6.52
CA LYS A 148 5.04 1.42 7.16
C LYS A 148 5.82 1.96 8.37
N LYS A 149 6.57 3.06 8.21
CA LYS A 149 7.33 3.66 9.32
C LYS A 149 6.46 4.06 10.50
N ASN A 150 5.27 4.61 10.23
CA ASN A 150 4.33 4.99 11.27
C ASN A 150 3.80 3.73 12.00
N PHE A 151 3.39 2.70 11.25
CA PHE A 151 2.97 1.44 11.87
C PHE A 151 4.08 0.75 12.65
N GLU A 152 5.33 0.77 12.19
CA GLU A 152 6.46 0.24 12.96
C GLU A 152 6.61 0.96 14.29
N LYS A 153 6.54 2.30 14.28
CA LYS A 153 6.61 3.11 15.49
C LYS A 153 5.47 2.78 16.45
N ASP A 154 4.24 2.71 15.96
CA ASP A 154 3.07 2.45 16.78
C ASP A 154 3.11 1.04 17.39
N ILE A 155 3.48 0.02 16.60
CA ILE A 155 3.63 -1.35 17.08
C ILE A 155 4.75 -1.44 18.13
N LYS A 156 5.89 -0.77 17.93
CA LYS A 156 6.97 -0.69 18.94
C LYS A 156 6.49 -0.07 20.24
N ILE A 157 5.72 1.02 20.18
CA ILE A 157 5.16 1.68 21.36
C ILE A 157 4.20 0.74 22.09
N ILE A 158 3.29 0.08 21.38
CA ILE A 158 2.34 -0.88 21.97
C ILE A 158 3.09 -2.03 22.64
N ALA A 159 4.03 -2.67 21.93
CA ALA A 159 4.81 -3.78 22.47
C ALA A 159 5.63 -3.37 23.70
N ALA A 160 6.21 -2.16 23.71
CA ALA A 160 6.93 -1.63 24.86
C ALA A 160 6.01 -1.33 26.06
N ARG A 161 4.80 -0.80 25.80
CA ARG A 161 3.79 -0.57 26.85
C ARG A 161 3.32 -1.88 27.48
N ASP A 162 3.01 -2.87 26.66
CA ASP A 162 2.55 -4.17 27.12
C ASP A 162 3.61 -4.84 28.00
N ARG A 163 4.90 -4.74 27.62
CA ARG A 163 5.97 -5.24 28.48
C ARG A 163 6.10 -4.43 29.77
N MET A 164 6.09 -3.10 29.69
CA MET A 164 6.16 -2.25 30.88
C MET A 164 5.04 -2.57 31.87
N GLU A 165 3.82 -2.75 31.38
CA GLU A 165 2.68 -3.16 32.20
C GLU A 165 2.90 -4.53 32.85
N LEU A 166 3.47 -5.49 32.11
CA LEU A 166 3.80 -6.81 32.63
C LEU A 166 4.89 -6.74 33.71
N GLU A 167 5.92 -5.91 33.54
CA GLU A 167 6.95 -5.69 34.56
C GLU A 167 6.36 -5.06 35.83
N PHE A 168 5.56 -4.01 35.72
CA PHE A 168 4.95 -3.37 36.89
C PHE A 168 3.95 -4.27 37.63
N LYS A 169 3.33 -5.24 36.94
CA LYS A 169 2.46 -6.26 37.55
C LYS A 169 3.24 -7.47 38.08
N SER A 170 4.49 -7.66 37.67
CA SER A 170 5.33 -8.78 38.09
C SER A 170 5.75 -8.65 39.55
N SER A 171 5.88 -9.78 40.23
CA SER A 171 6.49 -9.84 41.56
C SER A 171 7.99 -9.57 41.55
N CYS A 172 8.65 -9.78 40.39
CA CYS A 172 10.09 -9.62 40.19
C CYS A 172 10.37 -8.85 38.88
N PRO A 173 10.16 -7.52 38.85
CA PRO A 173 10.45 -6.73 37.66
C PRO A 173 11.96 -6.66 37.38
N LEU A 174 12.33 -6.78 36.11
CA LEU A 174 13.73 -6.76 35.67
C LEU A 174 14.05 -5.46 34.93
N TYR A 175 14.98 -4.67 35.46
CA TYR A 175 15.45 -3.44 34.82
C TYR A 175 15.99 -3.71 33.40
N ARG A 176 16.76 -4.80 33.26
CA ARG A 176 17.40 -5.20 32.00
C ARG A 176 16.40 -5.44 30.88
N ASP A 177 15.18 -5.83 31.21
CA ASP A 177 14.14 -6.09 30.22
C ASP A 177 13.59 -4.77 29.65
N VAL A 178 13.39 -3.78 30.54
CA VAL A 178 12.98 -2.42 30.14
C VAL A 178 14.09 -1.75 29.34
N GLU A 179 15.35 -1.83 29.78
CA GLU A 179 16.50 -1.29 29.06
C GLU A 179 16.72 -2.01 27.72
N GLY A 180 16.55 -3.33 27.69
CA GLY A 180 16.64 -4.15 26.49
C GLY A 180 15.66 -3.70 25.42
N ILE A 181 14.38 -3.52 25.77
CA ILE A 181 13.35 -3.03 24.85
C ILE A 181 13.63 -1.59 24.42
N ALA A 182 13.99 -0.70 25.35
CA ALA A 182 14.30 0.69 25.03
C ALA A 182 15.44 0.81 24.01
N LYS A 183 16.49 -0.01 24.19
CA LYS A 183 17.62 -0.08 23.28
C LYS A 183 17.26 -0.74 21.95
N GLU A 184 16.60 -1.89 21.97
CA GLU A 184 16.30 -2.66 20.75
C GLU A 184 15.29 -1.95 19.85
N TYR A 185 14.21 -1.39 20.42
CA TYR A 185 13.14 -0.78 19.62
C TYR A 185 13.43 0.67 19.26
N PHE A 186 14.04 1.43 20.18
CA PHE A 186 14.15 2.88 20.07
C PHE A 186 15.59 3.40 20.08
N GLY A 187 16.60 2.54 20.30
CA GLY A 187 17.99 2.96 20.43
C GLY A 187 18.25 3.81 21.66
N ILE A 188 17.37 3.78 22.66
CA ILE A 188 17.48 4.56 23.89
C ILE A 188 18.28 3.75 24.91
N THR A 189 19.38 4.31 25.39
CA THR A 189 20.20 3.72 26.46
C THR A 189 20.19 4.60 27.70
N LYS A 190 20.52 4.01 28.85
CA LYS A 190 20.69 4.76 30.09
C LYS A 190 21.92 5.68 30.01
N ASN A 191 21.79 6.89 30.54
CA ASN A 191 22.92 7.79 30.70
C ASN A 191 23.78 7.40 31.91
N ILE A 192 25.08 7.70 31.89
CA ILE A 192 26.00 7.29 32.98
C ILE A 192 25.59 7.86 34.34
N ALA A 193 25.02 9.07 34.37
CA ALA A 193 24.58 9.74 35.59
C ALA A 193 23.12 9.43 35.99
N GLU A 194 22.40 8.66 35.18
CA GLU A 194 21.00 8.33 35.40
C GLU A 194 20.89 7.03 36.22
N ASP A 195 20.02 7.01 37.23
CA ASP A 195 19.71 5.80 37.96
C ASP A 195 18.68 4.93 37.21
N ASP A 196 18.52 3.68 37.63
CA ASP A 196 17.62 2.74 36.95
C ASP A 196 16.15 3.20 37.01
N SER A 197 15.75 3.88 38.08
CA SER A 197 14.37 4.35 38.28
C SER A 197 14.04 5.52 37.37
N ASP A 198 14.96 6.48 37.26
CA ASP A 198 14.88 7.66 36.40
C ASP A 198 14.85 7.25 34.93
N PHE A 199 15.67 6.27 34.54
CA PHE A 199 15.61 5.68 33.20
C PHE A 199 14.24 5.11 32.89
N VAL A 200 13.69 4.26 33.78
CA VAL A 200 12.38 3.63 33.59
C VAL A 200 11.29 4.70 33.49
N ARG A 201 11.35 5.77 34.28
CA ARG A 201 10.40 6.90 34.20
C ARG A 201 10.52 7.66 32.88
N ARG A 202 11.73 8.00 32.44
CA ARG A 202 11.96 8.69 31.17
C ARG A 202 11.48 7.85 29.99
N PHE A 203 11.74 6.55 30.03
CA PHE A 203 11.27 5.63 29.01
C PHE A 203 9.75 5.47 29.03
N ALA A 204 9.12 5.36 30.21
CA ALA A 204 7.67 5.34 30.36
C ALA A 204 7.02 6.59 29.75
N GLN A 205 7.56 7.78 30.02
CA GLN A 205 7.10 9.02 29.41
C GLN A 205 7.26 9.01 27.89
N TYR A 206 8.39 8.54 27.37
CA TYR A 206 8.65 8.46 25.93
C TYR A 206 7.60 7.60 25.20
N ILE A 207 7.21 6.47 25.78
CA ILE A 207 6.16 5.61 25.21
C ILE A 207 4.74 6.07 25.60
N ASN A 208 4.57 7.18 26.33
CA ASN A 208 3.33 7.63 26.97
C ASN A 208 2.62 6.51 27.76
N TYR A 209 3.37 5.85 28.63
CA TYR A 209 2.84 4.91 29.63
C TYR A 209 2.67 5.63 30.97
N GLU A 210 1.48 5.54 31.56
CA GLU A 210 1.21 6.05 32.90
C GLU A 210 1.69 5.04 33.94
N VAL A 211 2.81 5.37 34.60
CA VAL A 211 3.31 4.57 35.71
C VAL A 211 2.29 4.59 36.86
N PRO A 212 1.94 3.43 37.46
CA PRO A 212 1.10 3.38 38.65
C PRO A 212 1.64 4.26 39.78
N LYS A 213 0.74 4.96 40.49
CA LYS A 213 1.12 5.92 41.56
C LYS A 213 1.82 5.24 42.75
N ASP A 214 1.55 3.97 42.95
CA ASP A 214 2.10 3.07 43.97
C ASP A 214 3.26 2.21 43.43
N ALA A 215 3.75 2.48 42.22
CA ALA A 215 4.83 1.73 41.62
C ALA A 215 6.10 1.79 42.47
N ASN A 216 6.53 0.64 42.97
CA ASN A 216 7.75 0.52 43.73
C ASN A 216 8.95 0.27 42.80
N PHE A 217 9.62 1.34 42.39
CA PHE A 217 10.78 1.28 41.52
C PHE A 217 11.99 0.56 42.14
N SER A 218 12.07 0.45 43.47
CA SER A 218 13.14 -0.33 44.13
C SER A 218 13.09 -1.83 43.84
N LYS A 219 12.00 -2.31 43.22
CA LYS A 219 11.87 -3.70 42.77
C LYS A 219 12.63 -3.99 41.47
N PHE A 220 12.93 -2.97 40.67
CA PHE A 220 13.77 -3.12 39.48
C PHE A 220 15.20 -3.35 39.93
N LYS A 221 15.56 -4.63 40.12
CA LYS A 221 16.91 -5.05 40.51
C LYS A 221 17.75 -5.39 39.28
N ASN A 222 19.04 -5.11 39.38
CA ASN A 222 20.04 -5.43 38.36
C ASN A 222 20.53 -6.88 38.43
#